data_AF-A0A7S4VFW3-F1
#
_entry.id   AF-A0A7S4VFW3-F1
#
_cell.length_a   1.000
_cell.length_b   1.000
_cell.length_c   1.000
_cell.angle_alpha   90.00
_cell.angle_beta   90.00
_cell.angle_gamma   90.00
#
_symmetry.space_group_name_H-M   'P 1'
#
loop_
_entity.id
_entity.type
_entity.pdbx_description
1 polymer ?
#
loop_
_entity_poly.entity_id
_entity_poly.type
_entity_poly.pdbx_seq_one_letter_code
_entity_poly.pdbx_strand_id
1 'polypeptide(L)'
;MNKKTDTNSAASTALSCSSERSLRNPCYCEENVWRLAYRKVHEQDINNHHNDGNNNNNNEEYHVVFISNEEKCCPMFQQLAAENEAKPCFWDYHVILICTMNNNKEGKMMPTVVLDMDSRAPFPCLLQDYLLSSFRKLEFIEEEYRHIYAPKFRYVYGQAEMRF
;
A
#
# COMPACT_ATOMS: atom_id res chain seq x y z
N MET A 1 -33.36 -17.70 3.48
CA MET A 1 -32.21 -18.23 4.25
C MET A 1 -31.32 -17.03 4.56
N ASN A 2 -31.43 -16.47 5.77
CA ASN A 2 -30.65 -15.28 6.16
C ASN A 2 -29.19 -15.69 6.34
N LYS A 3 -28.30 -15.27 5.42
CA LYS A 3 -26.85 -15.33 5.66
C LYS A 3 -26.59 -14.49 6.91
N LYS A 4 -26.21 -15.13 8.02
CA LYS A 4 -25.57 -14.42 9.12
C LYS A 4 -24.35 -13.72 8.51
N THR A 5 -24.36 -12.40 8.53
CA THR A 5 -23.18 -11.58 8.22
C THR A 5 -22.11 -11.97 9.23
N ASP A 6 -21.03 -12.60 8.74
CA ASP A 6 -19.91 -13.02 9.57
C ASP A 6 -19.15 -11.77 10.00
N THR A 7 -19.37 -11.34 11.25
CA THR A 7 -18.81 -10.11 11.82
C THR A 7 -17.28 -10.15 11.91
N ASN A 8 -16.68 -11.33 11.75
CA ASN A 8 -15.24 -11.54 11.83
C ASN A 8 -14.57 -11.68 10.44
N SER A 9 -15.30 -11.48 9.34
CA SER A 9 -14.69 -11.54 8.02
C SER A 9 -13.66 -10.43 7.79
N ALA A 10 -12.68 -10.66 6.92
CA ALA A 10 -11.68 -9.65 6.56
C ALA A 10 -12.34 -8.37 5.99
N ALA A 11 -13.42 -8.52 5.21
CA ALA A 11 -14.22 -7.41 4.68
C ALA A 11 -14.90 -6.61 5.81
N SER A 12 -15.58 -7.30 6.74
CA SER A 12 -16.24 -6.64 7.86
C SER A 12 -15.24 -5.90 8.76
N THR A 13 -14.12 -6.55 9.07
CA THR A 13 -13.05 -5.96 9.88
C THR A 13 -12.25 -4.89 9.15
N ALA A 14 -12.27 -4.82 7.82
CA ALA A 14 -11.70 -3.71 7.06
C ALA A 14 -12.52 -2.42 7.27
N LEU A 15 -13.86 -2.54 7.26
CA LEU A 15 -14.77 -1.41 7.39
C LEU A 15 -15.00 -0.99 8.86
N SER A 16 -14.98 -1.95 9.80
CA SER A 16 -15.28 -1.67 11.21
C SER A 16 -14.07 -1.23 12.03
N CYS A 17 -12.85 -1.31 11.48
CA CYS A 17 -11.64 -0.95 12.23
C CYS A 17 -11.56 0.55 12.47
N SER A 18 -11.15 0.95 13.69
CA SER A 18 -11.11 2.35 14.13
C SER A 18 -10.19 3.25 13.30
N SER A 19 -9.14 2.67 12.70
CA SER A 19 -8.22 3.39 11.82
C SER A 19 -7.60 2.45 10.80
N GLU A 20 -7.03 3.02 9.73
CA GLU A 20 -6.27 2.28 8.73
C GLU A 20 -5.07 1.58 9.35
N ARG A 21 -4.30 2.26 10.22
CA ARG A 21 -3.15 1.66 10.92
C ARG A 21 -3.55 0.49 11.82
N SER A 22 -4.77 0.50 12.35
CA SER A 22 -5.29 -0.60 13.17
C SER A 22 -5.65 -1.85 12.35
N LEU A 23 -5.65 -1.77 11.01
CA LEU A 23 -5.75 -2.95 10.15
C LEU A 23 -4.49 -3.81 10.22
N ARG A 24 -3.34 -3.22 10.58
CA ARG A 24 -2.04 -3.87 10.53
C ARG A 24 -1.96 -5.12 11.42
N ASN A 25 -1.68 -6.25 10.78
CA ASN A 25 -1.17 -7.45 11.40
C ASN A 25 0.28 -7.69 10.95
N PRO A 26 1.29 -7.70 11.86
CA PRO A 26 2.69 -7.89 11.48
C PRO A 26 2.88 -9.16 10.64
N CYS A 27 3.71 -9.08 9.59
CA CYS A 27 4.04 -10.20 8.68
C CYS A 27 2.89 -10.70 7.78
N TYR A 28 1.74 -10.01 7.75
CA TYR A 28 0.64 -10.29 6.81
C TYR A 28 0.37 -9.07 5.92
N CYS A 29 1.42 -8.53 5.30
CA CYS A 29 1.36 -7.28 4.53
C CYS A 29 0.36 -7.35 3.35
N GLU A 30 0.21 -8.52 2.73
CA GLU A 30 -0.78 -8.79 1.69
C GLU A 30 -2.23 -8.67 2.18
N GLU A 31 -2.56 -9.24 3.35
CA GLU A 31 -3.90 -9.11 3.94
C GLU A 31 -4.17 -7.69 4.42
N ASN A 32 -3.15 -7.04 4.98
CA ASN A 32 -3.21 -5.66 5.43
C ASN A 32 -3.54 -4.72 4.25
N VAL A 33 -2.83 -4.86 3.13
CA VAL A 33 -3.05 -4.08 1.92
C VAL A 33 -4.40 -4.41 1.29
N TRP A 34 -4.81 -5.69 1.28
CA TRP A 34 -6.14 -6.07 0.80
C TRP A 34 -7.25 -5.37 1.58
N ARG A 35 -7.19 -5.41 2.93
CA ARG A 35 -8.19 -4.75 3.80
C ARG A 35 -8.19 -3.24 3.60
N LEU A 36 -7.01 -2.64 3.44
CA LEU A 36 -6.89 -1.21 3.16
C LEU A 36 -7.50 -0.84 1.82
N ALA A 37 -7.19 -1.57 0.75
CA ALA A 37 -7.74 -1.35 -0.58
C ALA A 37 -9.28 -1.50 -0.57
N TYR A 38 -9.77 -2.56 0.07
CA TYR A 38 -11.21 -2.81 0.22
C TYR A 38 -11.91 -1.64 0.91
N ARG A 39 -11.35 -1.14 2.02
CA ARG A 39 -11.85 0.02 2.75
C ARG A 39 -11.88 1.27 1.87
N LYS A 40 -10.78 1.57 1.19
CA LYS A 40 -10.65 2.77 0.35
C LYS A 40 -11.65 2.82 -0.81
N VAL A 41 -11.82 1.70 -1.51
CA VAL A 41 -12.78 1.59 -2.61
C VAL A 41 -14.22 1.74 -2.10
N HIS A 42 -14.56 1.12 -0.96
CA HIS A 42 -15.89 1.28 -0.37
C HIS A 42 -16.16 2.72 0.07
N GLU A 43 -15.18 3.40 0.68
CA GLU A 43 -15.29 4.81 1.05
C GLU A 43 -15.52 5.70 -0.19
N GLN A 44 -14.80 5.42 -1.30
CA GLN A 44 -14.98 6.12 -2.57
C GLN A 44 -16.37 5.89 -3.18
N ASP A 45 -16.87 4.65 -3.20
CA ASP A 45 -18.21 4.31 -3.71
C ASP A 45 -19.31 5.03 -2.93
N ILE A 46 -19.23 5.03 -1.59
CA ILE A 46 -20.18 5.75 -0.72
C ILE A 46 -20.16 7.25 -1.02
N ASN A 47 -18.98 7.86 -1.12
CA ASN A 47 -18.84 9.29 -1.39
C ASN A 47 -19.38 9.68 -2.77
N ASN A 48 -19.18 8.83 -3.78
CA ASN A 48 -19.71 9.05 -5.13
C ASN A 48 -21.24 8.95 -5.16
N HIS A 49 -21.84 8.02 -4.39
CA HIS A 49 -23.30 7.89 -4.30
C HIS A 49 -23.99 9.04 -3.54
N HIS A 50 -23.32 9.70 -2.60
CA HIS A 50 -23.88 10.83 -1.85
C HIS A 50 -23.82 12.17 -2.59
N ASN A 51 -22.97 12.31 -3.61
CA ASN A 51 -22.75 13.55 -4.36
C ASN A 51 -23.62 13.66 -5.63
N ASP A 52 -24.93 13.45 -5.52
CA ASP A 52 -25.91 13.49 -6.64
C ASP A 52 -26.18 14.90 -7.21
N GLY A 53 -25.20 15.82 -7.10
CA GLY A 53 -25.32 17.21 -7.56
C GLY A 53 -24.03 18.03 -7.60
N ASN A 54 -22.90 17.52 -7.09
CA ASN A 54 -21.62 18.20 -7.17
C ASN A 54 -20.57 17.27 -7.79
N ASN A 55 -20.12 17.62 -8.99
CA ASN A 55 -19.36 16.78 -9.92
C ASN A 55 -17.86 16.66 -9.54
N ASN A 56 -17.57 16.53 -8.23
CA ASN A 56 -16.25 16.30 -7.66
C ASN A 56 -16.10 14.80 -7.39
N ASN A 57 -16.13 14.00 -8.46
CA ASN A 57 -15.78 12.59 -8.36
C ASN A 57 -14.30 12.51 -7.98
N ASN A 58 -14.01 11.96 -6.80
CA ASN A 58 -12.63 11.63 -6.44
C ASN A 58 -12.20 10.48 -7.35
N ASN A 59 -11.43 10.81 -8.39
CA ASN A 59 -10.88 9.83 -9.33
C ASN A 59 -9.61 9.17 -8.76
N GLU A 60 -9.67 8.75 -7.50
CA GLU A 60 -8.63 7.96 -6.89
C GLU A 60 -8.64 6.57 -7.53
N GLU A 61 -7.45 6.07 -7.86
CA GLU A 61 -7.22 4.71 -8.30
C GLU A 61 -6.21 4.06 -7.36
N TYR A 62 -6.55 2.86 -6.90
CA TYR A 62 -5.77 2.11 -5.92
C TYR A 62 -5.11 0.91 -6.59
N HIS A 63 -3.81 0.73 -6.33
CA HIS A 63 -2.99 -0.28 -6.98
C HIS A 63 -2.16 -1.05 -5.96
N VAL A 64 -2.21 -2.37 -6.04
CA VAL A 64 -1.43 -3.23 -5.14
C VAL A 64 -0.06 -3.47 -5.77
N VAL A 65 1.02 -3.28 -5.00
CA VAL A 65 2.38 -3.51 -5.47
C VAL A 65 3.08 -4.49 -4.56
N PHE A 66 3.50 -5.62 -5.13
CA PHE A 66 4.39 -6.58 -4.50
C PHE A 66 5.84 -6.18 -4.76
N ILE A 67 6.65 -6.21 -3.72
CA ILE A 67 8.08 -5.88 -3.72
C ILE A 67 8.81 -7.14 -3.31
N SER A 68 9.72 -7.63 -4.16
CA SER A 68 10.51 -8.84 -3.91
C SER A 68 11.74 -8.81 -4.81
N ASN A 69 12.60 -9.82 -4.71
CA ASN A 69 13.60 -10.12 -5.72
C ASN A 69 13.70 -11.65 -5.90
N GLU A 70 14.66 -12.12 -6.70
CA GLU A 70 14.86 -13.55 -6.94
C GLU A 70 15.33 -14.28 -5.68
N GLU A 71 16.16 -13.63 -4.88
CA GLU A 71 16.68 -14.16 -3.62
C GLU A 71 15.67 -14.17 -2.48
N LYS A 72 14.50 -13.53 -2.66
CA LYS A 72 13.56 -13.26 -1.57
C LYS A 72 14.28 -12.67 -0.36
N CYS A 73 15.07 -11.64 -0.62
CA CYS A 73 15.84 -10.92 0.39
C CYS A 73 15.97 -9.46 -0.05
N CYS A 74 14.93 -8.68 0.18
CA CYS A 74 14.84 -7.29 -0.20
C CYS A 74 15.10 -6.38 1.02
N PRO A 75 16.25 -5.71 1.09
CA PRO A 75 16.51 -4.73 2.14
C PRO A 75 15.63 -3.49 1.95
N MET A 76 14.83 -3.16 2.97
CA MET A 76 13.98 -1.97 3.01
C MET A 76 14.23 -1.18 4.29
N PHE A 77 14.60 0.09 4.15
CA PHE A 77 14.77 1.04 5.25
C PHE A 77 13.42 1.61 5.71
N GLN A 78 13.42 2.33 6.83
CA GLN A 78 12.22 2.95 7.40
C GLN A 78 11.11 1.94 7.70
N GLN A 79 11.45 0.71 8.11
CA GLN A 79 10.46 -0.33 8.43
C GLN A 79 10.26 -0.44 9.94
N LEU A 80 9.02 -0.67 10.39
CA LEU A 80 8.67 -0.86 11.79
C LEU A 80 9.31 -2.11 12.40
N ALA A 81 9.51 -3.16 11.58
CA ALA A 81 10.20 -4.38 11.97
C ALA A 81 11.72 -4.22 12.14
N ALA A 82 12.30 -3.15 11.58
CA ALA A 82 13.70 -2.82 11.81
C ALA A 82 13.89 -2.12 13.16
N GLU A 83 15.07 -2.31 13.75
CA GLU A 83 15.47 -1.72 15.04
C GLU A 83 15.33 -0.19 15.04
N ASN A 84 15.75 0.46 13.95
CA ASN A 84 15.65 1.89 13.75
C ASN A 84 15.68 2.24 12.26
N GLU A 85 15.51 3.53 11.94
CA GLU A 85 15.45 4.05 10.57
C GLU A 85 16.76 3.97 9.76
N ALA A 86 17.90 3.73 10.42
CA ALA A 86 19.20 3.59 9.79
C ALA A 86 19.54 2.15 9.41
N LYS A 87 18.73 1.18 9.85
CA LYS A 87 18.89 -0.24 9.50
C LYS A 87 17.78 -0.72 8.57
N PRO A 88 18.08 -1.56 7.57
CA PRO A 88 17.05 -2.17 6.75
C PRO A 88 16.40 -3.36 7.49
N CYS A 89 15.13 -3.60 7.20
CA CYS A 89 14.51 -4.91 7.35
C CYS A 89 14.74 -5.71 6.06
N PHE A 90 15.02 -7.01 6.16
CA PHE A 90 15.21 -7.89 5.01
C PHE A 90 13.93 -8.69 4.81
N TRP A 91 13.15 -8.31 3.81
CA TRP A 91 11.89 -8.95 3.48
C TRP A 91 12.08 -10.04 2.44
N ASP A 92 11.39 -11.16 2.59
CA ASP A 92 11.23 -12.12 1.51
C ASP A 92 10.34 -11.55 0.40
N TYR A 93 9.25 -10.91 0.81
CA TYR A 93 8.48 -9.96 0.00
C TYR A 93 7.80 -8.93 0.92
N HIS A 94 7.38 -7.81 0.34
CA HIS A 94 6.53 -6.82 1.01
C HIS A 94 5.42 -6.36 0.06
N VAL A 95 4.30 -5.90 0.60
CA VAL A 95 3.16 -5.42 -0.18
C VAL A 95 2.78 -4.02 0.28
N ILE A 96 2.60 -3.11 -0.69
CA ILE A 96 2.13 -1.74 -0.46
C ILE A 96 0.91 -1.43 -1.31
N LEU A 97 0.15 -0.41 -0.90
CA LEU A 97 -0.90 0.17 -1.73
C LEU A 97 -0.42 1.51 -2.30
N ILE A 98 -0.61 1.73 -3.60
CA ILE A 98 -0.37 3.00 -4.27
C ILE A 98 -1.71 3.63 -4.61
N CYS A 99 -1.88 4.90 -4.30
CA CYS A 99 -3.02 5.71 -4.73
C CYS A 99 -2.55 6.72 -5.78
N THR A 100 -3.14 6.66 -6.96
CA THR A 100 -3.02 7.68 -8.01
C THR A 100 -4.33 8.45 -8.12
N MET A 101 -4.30 9.65 -8.68
CA MET A 101 -5.50 10.45 -8.94
C MET A 101 -5.55 10.79 -10.43
N ASN A 102 -6.61 10.40 -11.13
CA ASN A 102 -6.77 10.81 -12.54
C ASN A 102 -7.03 12.31 -12.61
N ASN A 103 -6.38 12.94 -13.59
CA ASN A 103 -6.43 14.37 -13.86
C ASN A 103 -7.81 14.96 -13.58
N ASN A 104 -7.86 15.90 -12.66
CA ASN A 104 -9.02 16.77 -12.53
C ASN A 104 -9.18 17.57 -13.84
N LYS A 105 -10.39 18.09 -14.09
CA LYS A 105 -10.76 18.81 -15.33
C LYS A 105 -9.82 20.00 -15.69
N GLU A 106 -8.94 20.39 -14.77
CA GLU A 106 -7.95 21.46 -14.89
C GLU A 106 -6.57 20.96 -15.37
N GLY A 107 -6.38 19.66 -15.62
CA GLY A 107 -5.13 19.10 -16.13
C GLY A 107 -3.98 19.09 -15.10
N LYS A 108 -4.28 19.30 -13.82
CA LYS A 108 -3.28 19.28 -12.75
C LYS A 108 -3.06 17.83 -12.30
N MET A 109 -1.86 17.32 -12.54
CA MET A 109 -1.44 16.05 -11.95
C MET A 109 -1.42 16.17 -10.42
N MET A 110 -2.19 15.30 -9.77
CA MET A 110 -2.17 15.15 -8.33
C MET A 110 -1.05 14.18 -7.92
N PRO A 111 -0.45 14.34 -6.72
CA PRO A 111 0.67 13.51 -6.30
C PRO A 111 0.25 12.05 -6.09
N THR A 112 1.05 11.13 -6.59
CA THR A 112 0.95 9.70 -6.26
C THR A 112 1.45 9.47 -4.84
N VAL A 113 0.68 8.74 -4.05
CA VAL A 113 1.03 8.41 -2.66
C VAL A 113 1.11 6.89 -2.43
N VAL A 114 1.94 6.50 -1.47
CA VAL A 114 2.10 5.15 -0.97
C VAL A 114 1.45 5.04 0.40
N LEU A 115 0.67 3.99 0.60
CA LEU A 115 0.13 3.59 1.88
C LEU A 115 0.79 2.27 2.30
N ASP A 116 1.77 2.38 3.19
CA ASP A 116 2.51 1.26 3.77
C ASP A 116 2.38 1.31 5.29
N MET A 117 1.61 0.38 5.86
CA MET A 117 1.39 0.30 7.31
C MET A 117 2.63 -0.18 8.08
N ASP A 118 3.58 -0.81 7.40
CA ASP A 118 4.85 -1.27 7.98
C ASP A 118 5.95 -0.22 7.90
N SER A 119 5.69 0.94 7.28
CA SER A 119 6.64 2.04 7.20
C SER A 119 6.62 2.96 8.42
N ARG A 120 7.79 3.50 8.74
CA ARG A 120 8.04 4.64 9.65
C ARG A 120 7.85 5.98 8.95
N ALA A 121 7.79 6.00 7.62
CA ALA A 121 7.51 7.21 6.85
C ALA A 121 6.11 7.75 7.17
N PRO A 122 5.79 9.00 6.75
CA PRO A 122 4.42 9.51 6.81
C PRO A 122 3.42 8.54 6.17
N PHE A 123 2.19 8.52 6.68
CA PHE A 123 1.13 7.68 6.14
C PHE A 123 -0.10 8.54 5.90
N PRO A 124 -0.50 8.79 4.64
CA PRO A 124 0.17 8.38 3.39
C PRO A 124 1.52 9.08 3.16
N CYS A 125 2.39 8.50 2.32
CA CYS A 125 3.70 9.05 1.93
C CYS A 125 3.71 9.44 0.46
N LEU A 126 4.36 10.54 0.07
CA LEU A 126 4.60 10.82 -1.36
C LEU A 126 5.48 9.70 -1.96
N LEU A 127 5.14 9.24 -3.18
CA LEU A 127 5.84 8.12 -3.81
C LEU A 127 7.36 8.35 -3.89
N GLN A 128 7.78 9.55 -4.27
CA GLN A 128 9.20 9.88 -4.38
C GLN A 128 9.91 9.80 -3.03
N ASP A 129 9.31 10.34 -1.97
CA ASP A 129 9.88 10.31 -0.62
C ASP A 129 9.93 8.88 -0.07
N TYR A 130 8.89 8.08 -0.33
CA TYR A 130 8.86 6.67 0.04
C TYR A 130 10.00 5.88 -0.62
N LEU A 131 10.17 6.04 -1.94
CA LEU A 131 11.22 5.34 -2.69
C LEU A 131 12.63 5.73 -2.21
N LEU A 132 12.90 7.03 -2.07
CA LEU A 132 14.19 7.54 -1.62
C LEU A 132 14.52 7.12 -0.19
N SER A 133 13.52 7.09 0.69
CA SER A 133 13.74 6.75 2.10
C SER A 133 13.81 5.25 2.37
N SER A 134 13.12 4.42 1.59
CA SER A 134 13.02 2.96 1.78
C SER A 134 14.06 2.17 0.98
N PHE A 135 14.43 2.61 -0.22
CA PHE A 135 15.35 1.89 -1.12
C PHE A 135 16.64 2.68 -1.34
N ARG A 136 17.37 2.88 -0.24
CA ARG A 136 18.67 3.58 -0.25
C ARG A 136 19.73 2.70 -0.90
N LYS A 137 20.85 3.32 -1.28
CA LYS A 137 22.03 2.60 -1.77
C LYS A 137 22.50 1.59 -0.73
N LEU A 138 22.72 0.34 -1.15
CA LEU A 138 23.14 -0.76 -0.29
C LEU A 138 24.64 -0.71 -0.04
N GLU A 139 25.11 0.35 0.61
CA GLU A 139 26.55 0.60 0.83
C GLU A 139 27.20 -0.44 1.76
N PHE A 140 26.39 -1.11 2.58
CA PHE A 140 26.80 -2.24 3.43
C PHE A 140 26.94 -3.56 2.66
N ILE A 141 26.58 -3.58 1.36
CA ILE A 141 26.78 -4.71 0.45
C ILE A 141 27.88 -4.34 -0.55
N GLU A 142 28.79 -5.27 -0.81
CA GLU A 142 29.81 -5.09 -1.84
C GLU A 142 29.16 -4.81 -3.20
N GLU A 143 29.78 -3.91 -3.96
CA GLU A 143 29.17 -3.33 -5.16
C GLU A 143 28.73 -4.36 -6.19
N GLU A 144 29.51 -5.43 -6.35
CA GLU A 144 29.23 -6.54 -7.26
C GLU A 144 27.96 -7.31 -6.91
N TYR A 145 27.52 -7.33 -5.65
CA TYR A 145 26.32 -8.07 -5.22
C TYR A 145 25.07 -7.19 -5.08
N ARG A 146 25.18 -5.85 -5.14
CA ARG A 146 24.03 -4.94 -4.92
C ARG A 146 22.87 -5.19 -5.86
N HIS A 147 23.16 -5.59 -7.10
CA HIS A 147 22.13 -5.85 -8.12
C HIS A 147 21.29 -7.10 -7.81
N ILE A 148 21.84 -8.08 -7.08
CA ILE A 148 21.16 -9.32 -6.69
C ILE A 148 20.02 -9.00 -5.70
N TYR A 149 20.30 -8.09 -4.77
CA TYR A 149 19.36 -7.67 -3.73
C TYR A 149 18.46 -6.49 -4.13
N ALA A 150 18.59 -5.99 -5.36
CA ALA A 150 17.78 -4.87 -5.82
C ALA A 150 16.28 -5.25 -5.87
N PRO A 151 15.38 -4.36 -5.41
CA PRO A 151 13.95 -4.62 -5.41
C PRO A 151 13.41 -4.70 -6.84
N LYS A 152 12.50 -5.66 -7.07
CA LYS A 152 11.62 -5.74 -8.23
C LYS A 152 10.19 -5.48 -7.78
N PHE A 153 9.46 -4.70 -8.58
CA PHE A 153 8.10 -4.28 -8.27
C PHE A 153 7.12 -4.95 -9.23
N ARG A 154 6.17 -5.70 -8.70
CA ARG A 154 5.03 -6.24 -9.46
C ARG A 154 3.79 -5.44 -9.11
N TYR A 155 3.34 -4.67 -10.09
CA TYR A 155 2.15 -3.85 -10.01
C TYR A 155 0.92 -4.63 -10.47
N VAL A 156 -0.15 -4.61 -9.65
CA VAL A 156 -1.42 -5.31 -9.90
C VAL A 156 -2.54 -4.27 -9.99
N TYR A 157 -3.25 -4.26 -11.13
CA TYR A 157 -4.32 -3.29 -11.41
C TYR A 157 -5.54 -3.56 -10.54
N GLY A 158 -5.96 -2.57 -9.73
CA GLY A 158 -6.93 -2.77 -8.64
C GLY A 158 -8.42 -2.83 -9.04
N GLN A 159 -8.80 -2.42 -10.25
CA GLN A 159 -10.24 -2.35 -10.60
C GLN A 159 -10.89 -3.69 -10.98
N ALA A 160 -10.12 -4.74 -11.30
CA ALA A 160 -10.71 -5.96 -11.85
C ALA A 160 -10.98 -7.07 -10.80
N GLU A 161 -10.15 -7.23 -9.76
CA GLU A 161 -10.14 -8.49 -9.00
C GLU A 161 -9.76 -8.32 -7.52
N MET A 162 -10.46 -7.46 -6.76
CA MET A 162 -10.56 -7.64 -5.29
C MET A 162 -11.49 -8.82 -4.94
N ARG A 163 -11.38 -9.92 -5.68
CA ARG A 163 -12.08 -11.19 -5.48
C ARG A 163 -11.00 -12.26 -5.40
N PHE A 164 -10.49 -12.50 -4.19
CA PHE A 164 -9.72 -13.71 -3.89
C PHE A 164 -10.67 -14.77 -3.33
#